data_AF-A0A4Y2DTN5-F1
#
_entry.id   AF-A0A4Y2DTN5-F1
#
_cell.length_a   1.000
_cell.length_b   1.000
_cell.length_c   1.000
_cell.angle_alpha   90.00
_cell.angle_beta   90.00
_cell.angle_gamma   90.00
#
_symmetry.space_group_name_H-M   'P 1'
#
loop_
_entity.id
_entity.type
_entity.pdbx_description
1 polymer ?
#
loop_
_entity_poly.entity_id
_entity_poly.type
_entity_poly.pdbx_seq_one_letter_code
_entity_poly.pdbx_strand_id
1 'polypeptide(L)'
;MDAFQKGWFTETGTLHNEIVMSVKVKKVLYREKSEYQDILIFESDRWGRVLVLDDAVQLAEFDEFVWQETASFVALNSHPNPKKASMATFLSIILP
;
A
#
# COMPACT_ATOMS: atom_id res chain seq x y z
N MET A 1 -5.93 -18.13 2.49
CA MET A 1 -5.76 -18.08 3.96
C MET A 1 -6.51 -16.84 4.44
N ASP A 2 -7.09 -16.83 5.64
CA ASP A 2 -7.63 -15.57 6.17
C ASP A 2 -6.44 -14.64 6.45
N ALA A 3 -6.45 -13.45 5.84
CA ALA A 3 -5.40 -12.45 6.00
C ALA A 3 -5.31 -11.95 7.44
N PHE A 4 -6.38 -12.06 8.23
CA PHE A 4 -6.36 -11.69 9.65
C PHE A 4 -6.27 -12.91 10.55
N GLN A 5 -5.17 -13.04 11.29
CA GLN A 5 -5.03 -14.09 12.30
C GLN A 5 -4.42 -13.55 13.58
N LYS A 6 -5.14 -13.73 14.70
CA LYS A 6 -4.66 -13.42 16.06
C LYS A 6 -4.10 -11.99 16.21
N GLY A 7 -4.74 -11.01 15.56
CA GLY A 7 -4.33 -9.60 15.59
C GLY A 7 -3.16 -9.23 14.66
N TRP A 8 -2.81 -10.12 13.74
CA TRP A 8 -1.86 -9.85 12.65
C TRP A 8 -2.59 -9.83 11.33
N PHE A 9 -2.18 -8.91 10.46
CA PHE A 9 -2.50 -8.93 9.04
C PHE A 9 -1.34 -9.61 8.32
N THR A 10 -1.62 -10.67 7.58
CA THR A 10 -0.67 -11.37 6.70
C THR A 10 -1.03 -11.04 5.26
N GLU A 11 -0.09 -10.47 4.54
CA GLU A 11 -0.25 -10.17 3.13
C GLU A 11 -0.34 -11.48 2.33
N THR A 12 -1.51 -11.72 1.74
CA THR A 12 -1.78 -12.92 0.91
C THR A 12 -2.05 -12.59 -0.55
N GLY A 13 -2.20 -11.31 -0.90
CA GLY A 13 -2.36 -10.85 -2.28
C GLY A 13 -1.07 -10.85 -3.10
N THR A 14 -0.01 -11.52 -2.64
CA THR A 14 1.32 -11.53 -3.29
C THR A 14 1.43 -12.55 -4.43
N LEU A 15 2.35 -12.30 -5.36
CA LEU A 15 2.64 -13.19 -6.51
C LEU A 15 3.38 -14.49 -6.14
N HIS A 16 3.85 -14.64 -4.91
CA HIS A 16 4.61 -15.80 -4.43
C HIS A 16 3.93 -16.48 -3.23
N ASN A 17 4.07 -17.80 -3.11
CA ASN A 17 3.43 -18.60 -2.05
C ASN A 17 4.41 -18.98 -0.93
N GLU A 18 5.69 -18.76 -1.14
CA GLU A 18 6.79 -19.23 -0.27
C GLU A 18 7.22 -18.18 0.75
N ILE A 19 6.92 -16.91 0.49
CA ILE A 19 7.28 -15.78 1.33
C ILE A 19 5.98 -15.05 1.68
N VAL A 20 5.85 -14.65 2.94
CA VAL A 20 4.72 -13.82 3.39
C VAL A 20 5.25 -12.73 4.30
N MET A 21 4.62 -11.57 4.24
CA MET A 21 4.85 -10.48 5.16
C MET A 21 3.68 -10.38 6.14
N SER A 22 3.96 -10.18 7.42
CA SER A 22 2.90 -10.01 8.43
C SER A 22 3.16 -8.77 9.27
N VAL A 23 2.11 -7.96 9.44
CA VAL A 23 2.12 -6.70 10.17
C VAL A 23 1.17 -6.81 11.35
N LYS A 24 1.63 -6.43 12.54
CA LYS A 24 0.79 -6.43 13.74
C LYS A 24 -0.27 -5.33 13.63
N VAL A 25 -1.52 -5.70 13.85
CA VAL A 25 -2.66 -4.78 13.78
C VAL A 25 -2.94 -4.27 15.18
N LYS A 26 -2.86 -2.96 15.36
CA LYS A 26 -3.30 -2.28 16.58
C LYS A 26 -4.81 -2.05 16.55
N LYS A 27 -5.31 -1.51 15.44
CA LYS A 27 -6.72 -1.18 15.25
C LYS A 27 -7.08 -1.09 13.76
N VAL A 28 -8.19 -1.70 13.35
CA VAL A 28 -8.77 -1.47 12.03
C VAL A 28 -9.47 -0.10 12.02
N LEU A 29 -9.12 0.74 11.06
CA LEU A 29 -9.68 2.09 10.91
C LEU A 29 -10.82 2.12 9.90
N TYR A 30 -10.71 1.35 8.83
CA TYR A 30 -11.70 1.30 7.75
C TYR A 30 -11.59 -0.03 7.00
N ARG A 31 -12.73 -0.55 6.57
CA ARG A 31 -12.80 -1.71 5.67
C ARG A 31 -14.06 -1.61 4.81
N GLU A 32 -13.89 -1.69 3.50
CA GLU A 32 -14.99 -1.63 2.54
C GLU A 32 -14.62 -2.38 1.26
N LYS A 33 -15.58 -3.07 0.65
CA LYS A 33 -15.43 -3.58 -0.71
C LYS A 33 -16.04 -2.57 -1.68
N SER A 34 -15.20 -1.94 -2.50
CA SER A 34 -15.64 -1.02 -3.56
C SER A 34 -16.11 -1.79 -4.81
N GLU A 35 -16.46 -1.06 -5.87
CA GLU A 35 -16.73 -1.65 -7.19
C GLU A 35 -15.51 -2.41 -7.75
N TYR A 36 -14.30 -1.97 -7.38
CA TYR A 36 -13.07 -2.44 -8.00
C TYR A 36 -12.25 -3.39 -7.12
N GLN A 37 -12.29 -3.25 -5.79
CA GLN A 37 -11.33 -3.93 -4.88
C GLN A 37 -11.80 -3.93 -3.41
N ASP A 38 -11.27 -4.85 -2.59
CA ASP A 38 -11.37 -4.80 -1.11
C ASP A 38 -10.36 -3.78 -0.57
N ILE A 39 -10.85 -2.78 0.15
CA ILE A 39 -10.08 -1.69 0.74
C ILE A 39 -10.02 -1.92 2.24
N LEU A 40 -8.80 -1.94 2.77
CA LEU A 40 -8.55 -2.06 4.20
C LEU A 40 -7.54 -0.98 4.64
N ILE A 41 -7.87 -0.29 5.72
CA ILE A 41 -6.96 0.62 6.40
C ILE A 41 -6.88 0.23 7.87
N PHE A 42 -5.67 0.00 8.37
CA PHE A 42 -5.42 -0.28 9.78
C PHE A 42 -4.24 0.50 10.33
N GLU A 43 -4.20 0.65 11.65
CA GLU A 43 -3.09 1.23 12.40
C GLU A 43 -2.21 0.11 12.95
N SER A 44 -0.89 0.33 12.91
CA SER A 44 0.16 -0.50 13.49
C SER A 44 1.11 0.36 14.33
N ASP A 45 1.57 -0.16 15.47
CA ASP A 45 2.44 0.60 16.39
C ASP A 45 3.77 1.01 15.73
N ARG A 46 4.31 0.18 14.83
CA ARG A 46 5.58 0.45 14.16
C ARG A 46 5.41 1.05 12.77
N TRP A 47 4.38 0.62 12.04
CA TRP A 47 4.18 0.98 10.64
C TRP A 47 3.29 2.21 10.43
N GLY A 48 2.66 2.72 11.50
CA GLY A 48 1.67 3.78 11.39
C GLY A 48 0.41 3.26 10.71
N ARG A 49 -0.21 4.09 9.88
CA ARG A 49 -1.36 3.69 9.05
C ARG A 49 -0.89 2.90 7.83
N VAL A 50 -1.59 1.82 7.54
CA VAL A 50 -1.30 0.91 6.43
C VAL A 50 -2.54 0.83 5.54
N LEU A 51 -2.35 1.04 4.24
CA LEU A 51 -3.36 0.83 3.20
C LEU A 51 -3.12 -0.52 2.54
N VAL A 52 -4.19 -1.31 2.47
CA VAL A 52 -4.21 -2.62 1.82
C VAL A 52 -5.33 -2.63 0.79
N LEU A 53 -5.03 -3.16 -0.40
CA LEU A 53 -5.99 -3.38 -1.48
C LEU A 53 -5.89 -4.83 -1.92
N ASP A 54 -7.02 -5.54 -1.95
CA ASP A 54 -7.11 -6.98 -2.32
C ASP A 54 -6.05 -7.84 -1.61
N ASP A 55 -5.94 -7.67 -0.29
CA ASP A 55 -4.96 -8.34 0.59
C ASP A 55 -3.47 -8.09 0.25
N ALA A 56 -3.17 -7.08 -0.57
CA ALA A 56 -1.81 -6.60 -0.87
C ALA A 56 -1.56 -5.22 -0.24
N VAL A 57 -0.45 -5.07 0.49
CA VAL A 57 -0.04 -3.80 1.11
C VAL A 57 0.38 -2.83 0.03
N GLN A 58 -0.23 -1.65 0.00
CA GLN A 58 0.09 -0.61 -0.99
C GLN A 58 1.09 0.40 -0.45
N LEU A 59 0.89 0.83 0.80
CA LEU A 59 1.77 1.76 1.48
C LEU A 59 1.60 1.69 3.00
N ALA A 60 2.65 2.05 3.72
CA ALA A 60 2.63 2.32 5.14
C ALA A 60 3.36 3.65 5.42
N GLU A 61 2.86 4.45 6.36
CA GLU A 61 3.48 5.74 6.73
C GLU A 61 4.97 5.59 7.13
N PHE A 62 5.36 4.42 7.63
CA PHE A 62 6.74 4.15 8.06
C PHE A 62 7.76 4.10 6.92
N ASP A 63 7.40 3.62 5.73
CA ASP A 63 8.35 3.35 4.64
C ASP A 63 7.90 3.82 3.25
N GLU A 64 6.71 4.42 3.12
CA GLU A 64 6.17 4.89 1.83
C GLU A 64 7.13 5.82 1.08
N PHE A 65 7.95 6.59 1.81
CA PHE A 65 8.94 7.51 1.24
C PHE A 65 9.95 6.79 0.35
N VAL A 66 10.33 5.54 0.69
CA VAL A 66 11.32 4.77 -0.08
C VAL A 66 10.82 4.58 -1.51
N TRP A 67 9.56 4.18 -1.66
CA TRP A 67 8.97 3.99 -2.98
C TRP A 67 8.62 5.31 -3.65
N GLN A 68 7.92 6.21 -2.95
CA GLN A 68 7.40 7.46 -3.51
C GLN A 68 8.53 8.40 -3.99
N GLU A 69 9.58 8.55 -3.18
CA GLU A 69 10.72 9.39 -3.55
C GLU A 69 11.54 8.75 -4.67
N THR A 70 11.78 7.44 -4.62
CA THR A 70 12.53 6.77 -5.69
C THR A 70 11.79 6.84 -7.03
N ALA A 71 10.50 6.50 -7.05
CA ALA A 71 9.68 6.53 -8.25
C ALA A 71 9.61 7.93 -8.88
N SER A 72 9.59 8.97 -8.05
CA SER A 72 9.53 10.36 -8.50
C SER A 72 10.91 10.90 -8.90
N PHE A 73 11.87 10.84 -7.99
CA PHE A 73 13.15 11.52 -8.13
C PHE A 73 14.08 10.86 -9.13
N VAL A 74 14.02 9.54 -9.32
CA VAL A 74 14.82 8.89 -10.38
C VAL A 74 14.44 9.46 -11.74
N ALA A 75 13.14 9.58 -12.04
CA ALA A 75 12.67 10.13 -13.30
C ALA A 75 12.96 11.64 -13.42
N LEU A 76 12.65 12.43 -12.37
CA LEU A 76 12.82 13.87 -12.40
C LEU A 76 14.29 14.31 -12.47
N ASN A 77 15.20 13.64 -11.75
CA ASN A 77 16.62 13.99 -11.72
C ASN A 77 17.39 13.45 -12.93
N SER A 78 16.82 12.53 -13.70
CA SER A 78 17.43 12.02 -14.93
C SER A 78 17.14 12.89 -16.16
N HIS A 79 16.23 13.86 -16.03
CA HIS A 79 15.91 14.81 -17.10
C HIS A 79 16.52 16.20 -16.76
N PRO A 80 17.21 16.87 -17.69
CA PRO A 80 17.95 18.11 -17.37
C PRO A 80 17.07 19.33 -17.03
N ASN A 81 15.80 19.35 -17.46
CA ASN A 81 14.84 20.40 -17.13
C ASN A 81 13.38 19.90 -17.27
N PRO A 82 12.90 19.05 -16.34
CA PRO A 82 11.57 18.46 -16.44
C PRO A 82 10.50 19.57 -16.27
N LYS A 83 9.61 19.71 -17.27
CA LYS A 83 8.54 20.74 -17.26
C LYS A 83 7.13 20.16 -17.26
N LYS A 84 6.98 18.92 -17.69
CA LYS A 84 5.71 18.19 -17.74
C LYS A 84 5.99 16.75 -17.31
N ALA A 85 5.16 16.26 -16.39
CA ALA A 85 5.17 14.88 -15.93
C ALA A 85 3.72 14.40 -15.87
N SER A 86 3.50 13.12 -16.19
CA SER A 86 2.22 12.45 -16.06
C SER A 86 2.39 11.26 -15.12
N MET A 87 1.57 11.20 -14.08
CA MET A 87 1.52 10.08 -13.15
C MET A 87 0.24 9.28 -13.43
N ALA A 88 0.37 7.99 -13.71
CA ALA A 88 -0.77 7.10 -13.72
C ALA A 88 -1.09 6.74 -12.26
N THR A 89 -2.13 7.35 -11.71
CA THR A 89 -2.44 7.29 -10.28
C THR A 89 -3.12 5.97 -9.86
N PHE A 90 -2.80 5.52 -8.66
CA PHE A 90 -3.57 4.52 -7.90
C PHE A 90 -4.96 5.04 -7.47
N LEU A 91 -5.11 6.35 -7.27
CA LEU A 91 -6.36 6.98 -6.80
C LEU A 91 -7.53 6.86 -7.78
N SER A 92 -7.27 6.76 -9.08
CA SER A 92 -8.31 6.55 -10.11
C SER A 92 -8.98 5.17 -10.04
N ILE A 93 -8.48 4.26 -9.19
CA ILE A 93 -9.09 2.94 -8.91
C ILE A 93 -9.82 2.96 -7.53
N ILE A 94 -9.59 3.98 -6.71
CA ILE A 94 -10.14 4.08 -5.34
C ILE A 94 -11.24 5.14 -5.25
N LEU A 95 -11.20 6.17 -6.10
CA LEU A 95 -12.22 7.21 -6.19
C LEU A 95 -12.82 7.17 -7.61
N PRO A 96 -14.14 6.93 -7.76
CA PRO A 96 -14.83 7.20 -9.02
C PRO A 96 -14.78 8.68 -9.41
#